data_AF-A0A1F6V891-F1
#
_entry.id   AF-A0A1F6V891-F1
#
_cell.length_a   1.000
_cell.length_b   1.000
_cell.length_c   1.000
_cell.angle_alpha   90.00
_cell.angle_beta   90.00
_cell.angle_gamma   90.00
#
_symmetry.space_group_name_H-M   'P 1'
#
loop_
_entity.id
_entity.type
_entity.pdbx_description
1 polymer ?
#
loop_
_entity_poly.entity_id
_entity_poly.type
_entity_poly.pdbx_seq_one_letter_code
_entity_poly.pdbx_strand_id
1 'polypeptide(L)'
;MSQTVINFKIDKKLKADAKEVLDEMGLNFSIVMNAYLKKLISEKRIEFTVEEKPNARLRKAIKDSEKMIKSGKYKVYKTNEDFEKYLLS
;
A
#
# COMPACT_ATOMS: atom_id res chain seq x y z
N MET A 1 -24.84 21.11 -12.88
CA MET A 1 -23.38 21.32 -12.92
C MET A 1 -22.90 21.05 -14.33
N SER A 2 -22.04 21.88 -14.91
CA SER A 2 -21.43 21.59 -16.20
C SER A 2 -20.47 20.40 -16.06
N GLN A 3 -20.57 19.43 -16.96
CA GLN A 3 -19.61 18.34 -17.06
C GLN A 3 -18.58 18.68 -18.14
N THR A 4 -17.31 18.44 -17.85
CA THR A 4 -16.21 18.64 -18.80
C THR A 4 -15.60 17.29 -19.14
N VAL A 5 -15.26 17.09 -20.41
CA VAL A 5 -14.63 15.86 -20.90
C VAL A 5 -13.10 15.97 -20.76
N ILE A 6 -12.48 14.95 -20.19
CA ILE A 6 -11.02 14.81 -20.11
C ILE A 6 -10.60 13.66 -21.03
N ASN A 7 -9.74 13.97 -21.99
CA ASN A 7 -9.14 12.99 -22.89
C ASN A 7 -7.66 12.78 -22.53
N PHE A 8 -7.25 11.53 -22.33
CA PHE A 8 -5.86 11.18 -22.08
C PHE A 8 -5.46 9.94 -22.90
N LYS A 9 -4.18 9.86 -23.24
CA LYS A 9 -3.60 8.71 -23.94
C LYS A 9 -3.19 7.66 -22.91
N ILE A 10 -3.50 6.40 -23.20
CA ILE A 10 -3.16 5.25 -22.37
C ILE A 10 -2.83 4.08 -23.30
N ASP A 11 -1.93 3.20 -22.85
CA ASP A 11 -1.67 1.95 -23.56
C ASP A 11 -2.94 1.08 -23.63
N LYS A 12 -3.11 0.37 -24.76
CA LYS A 12 -4.31 -0.43 -25.02
C LYS A 12 -4.44 -1.59 -24.04
N LYS A 13 -3.33 -2.25 -23.71
CA LYS A 13 -3.31 -3.36 -22.76
C LYS A 13 -3.58 -2.86 -21.36
N LEU A 14 -2.89 -1.79 -20.94
CA LEU A 14 -3.13 -1.17 -19.62
C LEU A 14 -4.60 -0.76 -19.42
N LYS A 15 -5.25 -0.22 -20.45
CA LYS A 15 -6.68 0.13 -20.40
C LYS A 15 -7.58 -1.09 -20.24
N ALA A 16 -7.26 -2.20 -20.93
CA ALA A 16 -8.04 -3.43 -20.85
C ALA A 16 -7.90 -4.08 -19.46
N ASP A 17 -6.67 -4.24 -18.98
CA ASP A 17 -6.36 -4.82 -17.68
C ASP A 17 -7.02 -4.01 -16.55
N ALA A 18 -6.91 -2.67 -16.60
CA ALA A 18 -7.57 -1.81 -15.63
C ALA A 18 -9.11 -1.90 -15.70
N LYS A 19 -9.69 -2.08 -16.90
CA LYS A 19 -11.13 -2.23 -17.03
C LYS A 19 -11.64 -3.50 -16.34
N GLU A 20 -10.96 -4.63 -16.56
CA GLU A 20 -11.32 -5.91 -15.95
C GLU A 20 -11.36 -5.82 -14.43
N VAL A 21 -10.29 -5.26 -13.83
CA VAL A 21 -10.22 -5.05 -12.36
C VAL A 21 -11.34 -4.15 -11.86
N LEU A 22 -11.64 -3.06 -12.56
CA LEU A 22 -12.71 -2.16 -12.14
C LEU A 22 -14.10 -2.80 -12.27
N ASP A 23 -14.34 -3.57 -13.32
CA ASP A 23 -15.60 -4.28 -13.54
C ASP A 23 -15.81 -5.36 -12.45
N GLU A 24 -14.76 -6.07 -12.03
CA GLU A 24 -14.79 -6.99 -10.87
C GLU A 24 -15.17 -6.28 -9.56
N MET A 25 -14.74 -5.03 -9.40
CA MET A 25 -15.09 -4.20 -8.25
C MET A 25 -16.46 -3.51 -8.39
N GLY A 26 -17.16 -3.68 -9.51
CA GLY A 26 -18.41 -2.98 -9.81
C GLY A 26 -18.25 -1.47 -10.03
N LEU A 27 -17.05 -1.04 -10.42
CA LEU A 27 -16.67 0.36 -10.62
C LEU A 27 -16.43 0.66 -12.09
N ASN A 28 -16.60 1.92 -12.49
CA ASN A 28 -16.20 2.40 -13.80
C ASN A 28 -15.08 3.45 -13.68
N PHE A 29 -14.40 3.72 -14.79
CA PHE A 29 -13.32 4.72 -14.84
C PHE A 29 -13.74 6.10 -14.33
N SER A 30 -14.95 6.56 -14.65
CA SER A 30 -15.42 7.88 -14.22
C SER A 30 -15.54 7.97 -12.70
N ILE A 31 -16.03 6.92 -12.04
CA ILE A 31 -16.12 6.86 -10.57
C ILE A 31 -14.72 6.94 -9.96
N VAL A 32 -13.80 6.10 -10.44
CA VAL A 32 -12.44 6.00 -9.89
C VAL A 32 -11.64 7.27 -10.13
N MET A 33 -11.68 7.83 -11.34
CA MET A 33 -10.97 9.07 -11.65
C MET A 33 -11.50 10.24 -10.84
N ASN A 34 -12.83 10.36 -10.67
CA ASN A 34 -13.40 11.41 -9.83
C ASN A 34 -13.01 11.24 -8.35
N ALA A 35 -13.01 10.01 -7.83
CA ALA A 35 -12.58 9.73 -6.47
C ALA A 35 -11.09 10.07 -6.26
N TYR A 36 -10.24 9.69 -7.22
CA TYR A 36 -8.81 9.99 -7.18
C TYR A 36 -8.53 11.49 -7.22
N LEU A 37 -9.20 12.23 -8.10
CA LEU A 37 -9.06 13.70 -8.16
C LEU A 37 -9.51 14.37 -6.85
N LYS A 38 -10.59 13.91 -6.24
CA LYS A 38 -11.02 14.40 -4.91
C LYS A 38 -9.98 14.11 -3.83
N LYS A 39 -9.41 12.90 -3.83
CA LYS A 39 -8.33 12.52 -2.91
C LYS A 39 -7.11 13.43 -3.10
N LEU A 40 -6.70 13.66 -4.35
CA LEU A 40 -5.61 14.55 -4.71
C LEU A 40 -5.83 16.00 -4.22
N ILE A 41 -7.06 16.53 -4.35
CA ILE A 41 -7.40 17.87 -3.86
C ILE A 41 -7.33 17.93 -2.33
N SER A 42 -7.83 16.89 -1.65
CA SER A 42 -7.87 16.83 -0.18
C SER A 42 -6.48 16.69 0.44
N GLU A 43 -5.66 15.80 -0.11
CA GLU A 43 -4.36 15.45 0.46
C GLU A 43 -3.20 16.29 -0.11
N LYS A 44 -3.41 16.94 -1.25
CA LYS A 44 -2.38 17.69 -1.99
C LYS A 44 -1.09 16.88 -2.24
N ARG A 45 -1.24 15.56 -2.35
CA ARG A 45 -0.15 14.60 -2.56
C ARG A 45 -0.52 13.64 -3.67
N ILE A 46 0.49 13.22 -4.42
CA ILE A 46 0.39 12.11 -5.37
C ILE A 46 1.19 10.94 -4.80
N GLU A 47 0.55 9.78 -4.70
CA GLU A 47 1.16 8.55 -4.21
C GLU A 47 1.35 7.58 -5.37
N PHE A 48 2.60 7.16 -5.59
CA PHE A 48 2.93 6.07 -6.49
C PHE A 48 3.47 4.92 -5.65
N THR A 49 2.64 3.91 -5.43
CA THR A 49 3.06 2.70 -4.74
C THR A 49 3.59 1.72 -5.77
N VAL A 50 4.83 1.28 -5.60
CA VAL A 50 5.37 0.10 -6.31
C VAL A 50 5.10 -1.10 -5.42
N GLU A 51 4.87 -2.29 -5.98
CA GLU A 51 4.82 -3.53 -5.19
C GLU A 51 5.99 -3.56 -4.19
N GLU A 52 5.67 -3.54 -2.90
CA GLU A 52 6.67 -3.59 -1.84
C GLU A 52 7.23 -5.01 -1.76
N LYS A 53 8.16 -5.33 -2.65
CA LYS A 53 8.94 -6.57 -2.56
C LYS A 53 9.96 -6.38 -1.44
N PRO A 54 9.88 -7.14 -0.32
CA PRO A 54 10.80 -6.97 0.80
C PRO A 54 12.24 -7.04 0.30
N ASN A 55 13.08 -6.05 0.61
CA ASN A 55 14.49 -6.11 0.21
C ASN A 55 15.22 -7.25 0.95
N ALA A 56 16.45 -7.56 0.54
CA ALA A 56 17.20 -8.68 1.13
C ALA A 56 17.32 -8.58 2.67
N ARG A 57 17.50 -7.35 3.20
CA ARG A 57 17.54 -7.07 4.65
C ARG A 57 16.20 -7.41 5.31
N LEU A 58 15.09 -6.95 4.76
CA LEU A 58 13.76 -7.18 5.30
C LEU A 58 13.38 -8.67 5.23
N ARG A 59 13.67 -9.36 4.12
CA ARG A 59 13.48 -10.82 4.02
C ARG A 59 14.27 -11.59 5.08
N LYS A 60 15.50 -11.18 5.35
CA LYS A 60 16.34 -11.80 6.39
C LYS A 60 15.75 -11.55 7.77
N ALA A 61 15.35 -10.32 8.08
CA ALA A 61 14.74 -9.97 9.37
C ALA A 61 13.46 -10.77 9.64
N ILE A 62 12.60 -10.95 8.63
CA ILE A 62 11.39 -11.80 8.73
C ILE A 62 11.78 -13.24 9.06
N LYS A 63 12.73 -13.84 8.31
CA LYS A 63 13.20 -15.21 8.55
C LYS A 63 13.82 -15.41 9.93
N ASP A 64 14.59 -14.44 10.40
CA ASP A 64 15.23 -14.49 11.72
C ASP A 64 14.18 -14.39 12.83
N SER A 65 13.17 -13.53 12.66
CA SER A 65 12.02 -13.42 13.57
C SER A 65 11.22 -14.73 13.64
N GLU A 66 10.89 -15.35 12.49
CA GLU A 66 10.20 -16.63 12.45
C GLU A 66 10.96 -17.75 13.19
N LYS A 67 12.29 -17.78 13.07
CA LYS A 67 13.13 -18.73 13.81
C LYS A 67 13.11 -18.44 15.32
N MET A 68 13.17 -17.18 15.73
CA MET A 68 13.08 -16.80 17.14
C MET A 68 11.76 -17.26 17.75
N ILE A 69 10.64 -17.03 17.06
CA ILE A 69 9.30 -17.48 17.48
C ILE A 69 9.27 -19.01 17.61
N LYS A 70 9.71 -19.75 16.58
CA LYS A 70 9.71 -21.22 16.58
C LYS A 70 10.59 -21.82 17.69
N SER A 71 11.69 -21.16 18.00
CA SER A 71 12.63 -21.60 19.05
C SER A 71 12.19 -21.21 20.47
N GLY A 72 11.14 -20.39 20.62
CA GLY A 72 10.73 -19.81 21.91
C GLY A 72 11.73 -18.81 22.49
N LYS A 73 12.79 -18.46 21.76
CA LYS A 73 13.85 -17.53 22.20
C LYS A 73 13.53 -16.11 21.76
N TYR A 74 12.45 -15.55 22.29
CA TYR A 74 12.07 -14.16 22.08
C TYR A 74 11.95 -13.44 23.42
N LYS A 75 12.28 -12.15 23.42
CA LYS A 75 12.10 -11.31 24.62
C LYS A 75 10.64 -10.89 24.70
N VAL A 76 10.08 -10.98 25.90
CA VAL A 76 8.75 -10.48 26.23
C VAL A 76 8.92 -9.37 27.25
N TYR A 77 8.21 -8.28 27.02
CA TYR A 77 8.17 -7.14 27.93
C TYR A 77 6.79 -7.12 28.56
N LYS A 78 6.73 -6.92 29.89
CA LYS A 78 5.47 -6.91 30.64
C LYS A 78 4.82 -5.53 30.66
N THR A 79 5.62 -4.48 30.53
CA THR A 79 5.17 -3.08 30.53
C THR A 79 5.67 -2.37 29.27
N ASN A 80 5.00 -1.28 28.90
CA ASN A 80 5.45 -0.44 27.80
C ASN A 80 6.79 0.23 28.13
N GLU A 81 6.97 0.69 29.37
CA GLU A 81 8.22 1.30 29.86
C GLU A 81 9.44 0.38 29.68
N ASP A 82 9.30 -0.91 29.96
CA ASP A 82 10.38 -1.90 29.78
C ASP A 82 10.71 -2.12 28.29
N PHE A 83 9.71 -2.05 27.42
CA PHE A 83 9.88 -2.19 25.97
C PHE A 83 10.55 -0.96 25.35
N GLU A 84 10.10 0.23 25.71
CA GLU A 84 10.69 1.50 25.26
C GLU A 84 12.16 1.61 25.67
N LYS A 85 12.49 1.26 26.92
CA LYS A 85 13.87 1.26 27.40
C LYS A 85 14.78 0.33 26.60
N TYR A 86 14.26 -0.77 26.08
CA TYR A 86 15.01 -1.71 25.24
C TYR A 86 15.12 -1.25 23.78
N LEU A 87 14.10 -0.58 23.24
CA LEU A 87 14.13 -0.06 21.87
C LEU A 87 15.07 1.15 21.71
N LEU A 88 15.17 1.96 22.76
CA LEU A 88 15.90 3.22 22.76
C LEU A 88 17.30 3.12 23.38
N SER A 89 17.69 1.95 23.89
CA SER A 89 19.05 1.63 24.34
C SER A 89 19.95 1.22 23.18
#